data_AF-A0A835M3X6-F1
#
_entry.id   AF-A0A835M3X6-F1
#
_cell.length_a   1.000
_cell.length_b   1.000
_cell.length_c   1.000
_cell.angle_alpha   90.00
_cell.angle_beta   90.00
_cell.angle_gamma   90.00
#
_symmetry.space_group_name_H-M   'P 1'
#
loop_
_entity.id
_entity.type
_entity.pdbx_description
1 polymer ?
#
loop_
_entity_poly.entity_id
_entity_poly.type
_entity_poly.pdbx_seq_one_letter_code
_entity_poly.pdbx_strand_id
1 'polypeptide(L)'
;MVNLKSLSFAGDWLQNEQKVVDYDIKNGSIISVFLDSGFRTKTHVKMLQTGKPITLDVDMRDTILTIKRRIQNKEGISVGQQELFYLGEELDDGRTIASYNIEGGSTIYAVFRLGDTMLISVTTEKNRTFSLKVKRWFTVLNVKFLIESMVGIPIGK
;
A
#
# COMPACT_ATOMS: atom_id res chain seq x y z
N MET A 1 -27.50 -4.46 13.69
CA MET A 1 -27.96 -3.16 13.15
C MET A 1 -26.81 -2.56 12.35
N VAL A 2 -27.00 -2.31 11.06
CA VAL A 2 -26.01 -1.60 10.24
C VAL A 2 -26.26 -0.11 10.45
N ASN A 3 -25.30 0.60 11.04
CA ASN A 3 -25.41 2.04 11.22
C ASN A 3 -24.91 2.75 9.95
N LEU A 4 -25.79 3.53 9.33
CA LEU A 4 -25.43 4.47 8.26
C LEU A 4 -24.58 5.57 8.90
N LYS A 5 -23.30 5.65 8.55
CA LYS A 5 -22.35 6.55 9.23
C LYS A 5 -21.72 7.60 8.34
N SER A 6 -21.61 7.39 7.03
CA SER A 6 -20.97 8.39 6.15
C SER A 6 -21.60 8.45 4.77
N LEU A 7 -21.73 9.67 4.29
CA LEU A 7 -22.12 10.00 2.93
C LEU A 7 -20.92 10.64 2.23
N SER A 8 -20.81 10.48 0.91
CA SER A 8 -19.86 11.25 0.11
C SER A 8 -20.52 11.87 -1.11
N PHE A 9 -19.95 12.98 -1.59
CA PHE A 9 -20.34 13.66 -2.82
C PHE A 9 -19.08 14.17 -3.52
N ALA A 10 -18.95 13.93 -4.82
CA ALA A 10 -17.80 14.37 -5.63
C ALA A 10 -16.41 14.00 -5.06
N GLY A 11 -16.33 12.90 -4.31
CA GLY A 11 -15.10 12.44 -3.66
C GLY A 11 -14.89 12.96 -2.24
N ASP A 12 -15.71 13.89 -1.76
CA ASP A 12 -15.62 14.47 -0.42
C ASP A 12 -16.61 13.80 0.54
N TRP A 13 -16.16 13.57 1.78
CA TRP A 13 -16.99 13.04 2.85
C TRP A 13 -17.84 14.14 3.46
N LEU A 14 -19.16 13.93 3.49
CA LEU A 14 -20.10 14.90 4.06
C LEU A 14 -20.00 14.88 5.59
N GLN A 15 -19.74 16.04 6.16
CA GLN A 15 -19.64 16.25 7.60
C GLN A 15 -21.04 16.40 8.19
N ASN A 16 -21.29 15.74 9.34
CA ASN A 16 -22.62 15.68 9.94
C ASN A 16 -23.24 17.05 10.26
N GLU A 17 -22.41 18.05 10.57
CA GLU A 17 -22.86 19.40 10.97
C GLU A 17 -22.86 20.40 9.80
N GLN A 18 -22.33 20.03 8.63
CA GLN A 18 -22.25 20.91 7.46
C GLN A 18 -23.51 20.79 6.59
N LYS A 19 -23.98 21.91 6.02
CA LYS A 19 -25.21 21.89 5.23
C LYS A 19 -24.93 21.30 3.85
N VAL A 20 -25.92 20.59 3.32
CA VAL A 20 -25.86 19.97 1.98
C VAL A 20 -25.56 21.01 0.88
N VAL A 21 -26.11 22.22 0.99
CA VAL A 21 -25.86 23.33 0.05
C VAL A 21 -24.41 23.82 0.08
N ASP A 22 -23.70 23.66 1.20
CA ASP A 22 -22.29 24.07 1.33
C ASP A 22 -21.35 23.15 0.52
N TYR A 23 -21.84 22.01 0.04
CA TYR A 23 -21.16 21.09 -0.86
C TYR A 23 -21.60 21.20 -2.33
N ASP A 24 -22.35 22.26 -2.69
CA ASP A 24 -22.93 22.46 -4.03
C ASP A 24 -23.86 21.32 -4.51
N ILE A 25 -24.44 20.57 -3.57
CA ILE A 25 -25.43 19.53 -3.88
C ILE A 25 -26.76 20.19 -4.25
N LYS A 26 -27.28 19.86 -5.44
CA LYS A 26 -28.49 20.45 -6.04
C LYS A 26 -29.55 19.39 -6.30
N ASN A 27 -30.73 19.82 -6.75
CA ASN A 27 -31.76 18.89 -7.18
C ASN A 27 -31.23 17.98 -8.31
N GLY A 28 -31.34 16.67 -8.13
CA GLY A 28 -30.79 15.66 -9.06
C GLY A 28 -29.34 15.22 -8.80
N SER A 29 -28.64 15.80 -7.81
CA SER A 29 -27.31 15.33 -7.41
C SER A 29 -27.38 13.90 -6.83
N ILE A 30 -26.37 13.09 -7.17
CA ILE A 30 -26.23 11.72 -6.66
C ILE A 30 -25.19 11.73 -5.53
N ILE A 31 -25.58 11.22 -4.36
CA ILE A 31 -24.68 11.02 -3.20
C ILE A 31 -24.41 9.53 -3.01
N SER A 32 -23.22 9.20 -2.54
CA SER A 32 -22.81 7.83 -2.25
C SER A 32 -22.99 7.54 -0.75
N VAL A 33 -23.62 6.42 -0.42
CA VAL A 33 -23.82 5.96 0.97
C VAL A 33 -22.77 4.91 1.31
N PHE A 34 -22.07 5.09 2.42
CA PHE A 34 -21.11 4.11 2.93
C PHE A 34 -21.59 3.58 4.28
N LEU A 35 -21.88 2.28 4.29
CA LEU A 35 -22.23 1.56 5.50
C LEU A 35 -20.93 1.16 6.20
N ASP A 36 -20.76 1.62 7.43
CA ASP A 36 -19.64 1.19 8.28
C ASP A 36 -19.95 -0.19 8.83
N SER A 37 -19.87 -1.20 7.96
CA SER A 37 -20.05 -2.60 8.30
C SER A 37 -18.76 -3.24 8.82
N GLY A 38 -17.65 -2.49 8.89
CA GLY A 38 -16.30 -3.04 9.03
C GLY A 38 -15.89 -3.91 7.83
N PHE A 39 -16.65 -3.86 6.73
CA PHE A 39 -16.41 -4.65 5.54
C PHE A 39 -15.24 -4.07 4.76
N ARG A 40 -14.10 -4.75 4.86
CA ARG A 40 -12.93 -4.46 4.04
C ARG A 40 -13.08 -5.19 2.72
N THR A 41 -12.83 -4.50 1.62
CA THR A 41 -12.79 -5.10 0.29
C THR A 41 -11.35 -5.35 -0.14
N LYS A 42 -11.15 -6.21 -1.14
CA LYS A 42 -9.81 -6.52 -1.65
C LYS A 42 -9.48 -5.63 -2.83
N THR A 43 -8.33 -4.97 -2.80
CA THR A 43 -7.78 -4.20 -3.93
C THR A 43 -6.40 -4.74 -4.28
N HIS A 44 -6.03 -4.65 -5.56
CA HIS A 44 -4.75 -5.12 -6.06
C HIS A 44 -3.77 -3.95 -6.16
N VAL A 45 -2.52 -4.17 -5.75
CA VAL A 45 -1.42 -3.24 -6.02
C VAL A 45 -0.43 -3.94 -6.93
N LYS A 46 -0.30 -3.45 -8.17
CA LYS A 46 0.64 -3.99 -9.15
C LYS A 46 1.91 -3.16 -9.18
N MET A 47 3.01 -3.80 -8.83
CA MET A 47 4.33 -3.18 -8.87
C MET A 47 4.85 -3.18 -10.31
N LEU A 48 5.23 -2.02 -10.84
CA LEU A 48 5.72 -1.93 -12.22
C LEU A 48 7.08 -2.63 -12.40
N GLN A 49 7.92 -2.68 -11.37
CA GLN A 49 9.26 -3.29 -11.43
C GLN A 49 9.23 -4.83 -11.50
N THR A 50 8.32 -5.47 -10.75
CA THR A 50 8.27 -6.94 -10.65
C THR A 50 7.11 -7.54 -11.44
N GLY A 51 6.12 -6.72 -11.83
CA GLY A 51 4.90 -7.15 -12.51
C GLY A 51 3.92 -7.95 -11.64
N LYS A 52 4.32 -8.36 -10.43
CA LYS A 52 3.53 -9.22 -9.53
C LYS A 52 2.56 -8.36 -8.71
N PRO A 53 1.23 -8.62 -8.78
CA PRO A 53 0.28 -7.94 -7.92
C PRO A 53 0.31 -8.49 -6.50
N ILE A 54 0.08 -7.61 -5.53
CA ILE A 54 -0.23 -7.97 -4.14
C ILE A 54 -1.67 -7.60 -3.85
N THR A 55 -2.33 -8.36 -2.98
CA THR A 55 -3.71 -8.08 -2.56
C THR A 55 -3.71 -7.42 -1.19
N LEU A 56 -4.44 -6.32 -1.05
CA LEU A 56 -4.63 -5.60 0.21
C LEU A 56 -6.11 -5.57 0.59
N ASP A 57 -6.40 -5.72 1.88
CA ASP A 57 -7.72 -5.45 2.42
C ASP A 57 -7.83 -3.96 2.71
N VAL A 58 -8.73 -3.28 2.02
CA VAL A 58 -8.89 -1.83 2.05
C VAL A 58 -10.28 -1.44 2.52
N ASP A 59 -10.34 -0.30 3.21
CA ASP A 59 -11.58 0.39 3.53
C ASP A 59 -11.66 1.64 2.65
N MET A 60 -12.85 2.03 2.19
CA MET A 60 -13.06 3.21 1.36
C MET A 60 -12.60 4.52 2.06
N ARG A 61 -12.55 4.52 3.39
CA ARG A 61 -12.02 5.59 4.23
C ARG A 61 -10.51 5.53 4.45
N ASP A 62 -9.84 4.42 4.09
CA ASP A 62 -8.38 4.36 4.20
C ASP A 62 -7.77 5.48 3.35
N THR A 63 -6.80 6.18 3.92
CA THR A 63 -5.98 7.15 3.19
C THR A 63 -4.96 6.46 2.32
N ILE A 64 -4.45 7.14 1.30
CA ILE A 64 -3.35 6.63 0.48
C ILE A 64 -2.10 6.36 1.34
N LEU A 65 -1.82 7.19 2.36
CA LEU A 65 -0.79 6.91 3.35
C LEU A 65 -1.01 5.57 4.08
N THR A 66 -2.26 5.26 4.41
CA THR A 66 -2.63 3.97 5.04
C THR A 66 -2.36 2.81 4.08
N ILE A 67 -2.65 2.97 2.79
CA ILE A 67 -2.31 1.98 1.76
C ILE A 67 -0.80 1.79 1.64
N LYS A 68 -0.02 2.87 1.58
CA LYS A 68 1.45 2.79 1.52
C LYS A 68 2.04 2.06 2.74
N ARG A 69 1.50 2.30 3.94
CA ARG A 69 1.88 1.54 5.15
C ARG A 69 1.54 0.05 5.05
N ARG A 70 0.40 -0.32 4.48
CA ARG A 70 0.04 -1.74 4.25
C ARG A 70 1.00 -2.40 3.26
N ILE A 71 1.39 -1.69 2.20
CA ILE A 71 2.41 -2.16 1.25
C ILE A 71 3.74 -2.33 1.98
N GLN A 72 4.16 -1.37 2.80
CA GLN A 72 5.39 -1.47 3.61
C GLN A 72 5.36 -2.71 4.51
N ASN A 73 4.25 -2.98 5.19
CA ASN A 73 4.14 -4.14 6.08
C ASN A 73 4.22 -5.48 5.32
N LYS A 74 3.73 -5.54 4.08
CA LYS A 74 3.77 -6.77 3.27
C LYS A 74 5.09 -6.97 2.53
N GLU A 75 5.66 -5.89 2.03
CA GLU A 75 6.75 -5.93 1.04
C GLU A 75 8.05 -5.31 1.58
N GLY A 76 8.01 -4.68 2.76
CA GLY A 76 9.15 -4.05 3.44
C GLY A 76 9.59 -2.70 2.84
N ILE A 77 8.93 -2.21 1.79
CA ILE A 77 9.33 -1.00 1.06
C ILE A 77 8.87 0.23 1.84
N SER A 78 9.79 1.17 2.16
CA SER A 78 9.43 2.32 2.99
C SER A 78 8.44 3.25 2.29
N VAL A 79 7.51 3.85 3.05
CA VAL A 79 6.42 4.69 2.53
C VAL A 79 6.92 5.80 1.58
N GLY A 80 7.99 6.50 1.94
CA GLY A 80 8.53 7.60 1.14
C GLY A 80 9.19 7.17 -0.19
N GLN A 81 9.35 5.86 -0.39
CA GLN A 81 9.85 5.29 -1.64
C GLN A 81 8.73 4.80 -2.56
N GLN A 82 7.47 4.87 -2.10
CA GLN A 82 6.31 4.39 -2.83
C GLN A 82 5.59 5.54 -3.50
N GLU A 83 5.43 5.42 -4.81
CA GLU A 83 4.59 6.29 -5.63
C GLU A 83 3.46 5.43 -6.16
N LEU A 84 2.23 5.79 -5.78
CA LEU A 84 1.04 5.04 -6.14
C LEU A 84 0.27 5.82 -7.20
N PHE A 85 -0.26 5.11 -8.18
CA PHE A 85 -0.97 5.67 -9.31
C PHE A 85 -2.28 4.92 -9.55
N TYR A 86 -3.33 5.64 -9.95
CA TYR A 86 -4.59 5.06 -10.39
C TYR A 86 -5.10 5.83 -11.61
N LEU A 87 -5.48 5.11 -12.68
CA LEU A 87 -5.92 5.70 -13.95
C LEU A 87 -4.96 6.77 -14.54
N GLY A 88 -3.66 6.65 -14.25
CA GLY A 88 -2.63 7.58 -14.71
C GLY A 88 -2.39 8.79 -13.80
N GLU A 89 -3.18 8.96 -12.74
CA GLU A 89 -3.00 10.01 -11.75
C GLU A 89 -2.18 9.53 -10.55
N GLU A 90 -1.27 10.37 -10.05
CA GLU A 90 -0.54 10.11 -8.81
C GLU A 90 -1.46 10.33 -7.60
N LEU A 91 -1.36 9.42 -6.63
CA LEU A 91 -2.21 9.41 -5.45
C LEU A 91 -1.56 10.18 -4.29
N ASP A 92 -2.31 11.13 -3.73
CA ASP A 92 -1.90 11.99 -2.61
C ASP A 92 -2.13 11.30 -1.26
N ASP A 93 -1.13 11.34 -0.39
CA ASP A 93 -1.10 10.68 0.92
C ASP A 93 -2.27 11.06 1.84
N GLY A 94 -2.76 12.30 1.75
CA GLY A 94 -3.85 12.85 2.57
C GLY A 94 -5.25 12.50 2.08
N ARG A 95 -5.38 12.03 0.83
CA ARG A 95 -6.68 11.67 0.23
C ARG A 95 -7.08 10.24 0.54
N THR A 96 -8.38 9.95 0.50
CA THR A 96 -8.91 8.59 0.72
C THR A 96 -9.07 7.82 -0.57
N ILE A 97 -9.13 6.49 -0.47
CA ILE A 97 -9.44 5.59 -1.60
C ILE A 97 -10.74 6.00 -2.30
N ALA A 98 -11.79 6.30 -1.53
CA ALA A 98 -13.07 6.74 -2.09
C ALA A 98 -12.97 8.05 -2.89
N SER A 99 -12.11 8.99 -2.47
CA SER A 99 -11.96 10.28 -3.18
C SER A 99 -11.39 10.14 -4.59
N TYR A 100 -10.71 9.02 -4.87
CA TYR A 100 -10.22 8.64 -6.20
C TYR A 100 -11.15 7.67 -6.94
N ASN A 101 -12.34 7.39 -6.39
CA ASN A 101 -13.28 6.38 -6.90
C ASN A 101 -12.62 4.99 -7.05
N ILE A 102 -11.66 4.65 -6.19
CA ILE A 102 -11.02 3.33 -6.20
C ILE A 102 -11.95 2.35 -5.49
N GLU A 103 -12.47 1.38 -6.22
CA GLU A 103 -13.36 0.36 -5.67
C GLU A 103 -12.63 -0.95 -5.34
N GLY A 104 -13.35 -1.85 -4.66
CA GLY A 104 -12.91 -3.23 -4.51
C GLY A 104 -12.66 -3.89 -5.88
N GLY A 105 -11.58 -4.66 -5.97
CA GLY A 105 -11.11 -5.31 -7.20
C GLY A 105 -10.24 -4.43 -8.08
N SER A 106 -10.24 -3.11 -7.88
CA SER A 106 -9.40 -2.17 -8.64
C SER A 106 -7.91 -2.51 -8.55
N THR A 107 -7.14 -2.05 -9.55
CA THR A 107 -5.68 -2.17 -9.55
C THR A 107 -5.05 -0.79 -9.39
N ILE A 108 -4.32 -0.60 -8.30
CA ILE A 108 -3.42 0.53 -8.08
C ILE A 108 -2.04 0.13 -8.62
N TYR A 109 -1.41 1.01 -9.38
CA TYR A 109 -0.04 0.79 -9.86
C TYR A 109 0.95 1.42 -8.89
N ALA A 110 2.05 0.72 -8.62
CA ALA A 110 3.09 1.22 -7.72
C ALA A 110 4.44 1.28 -8.43
N VAL A 111 5.12 2.41 -8.29
CA VAL A 111 6.53 2.59 -8.62
C VAL A 111 7.31 2.77 -7.32
N PHE A 112 8.37 2.00 -7.17
CA PHE A 112 9.32 2.18 -6.08
C PHE A 112 10.59 2.86 -6.60
N ARG A 113 10.95 4.00 -6.01
CA ARG A 113 12.19 4.71 -6.33
C ARG A 113 13.37 3.93 -5.74
N LEU A 114 14.08 3.21 -6.62
CA LEU A 114 15.16 2.29 -6.27
C LEU A 114 16.44 3.02 -5.84
N GLY A 115 16.48 3.48 -4.59
CA GLY A 115 17.69 3.86 -3.86
C GLY A 115 18.15 2.80 -2.84
N ASP A 116 17.61 1.58 -2.93
CA ASP A 116 17.47 0.70 -1.77
C ASP A 116 18.50 -0.40 -1.59
N THR A 117 19.59 -0.31 -2.34
CA THR A 117 20.60 -1.33 -2.22
C THR A 117 21.60 -0.93 -1.15
N MET A 118 21.72 -1.74 -0.12
CA MET A 118 22.70 -1.60 0.95
C MET A 118 23.75 -2.71 0.81
N LEU A 119 25.01 -2.37 1.12
CA LEU A 119 26.06 -3.35 1.27
C LEU A 119 26.22 -3.66 2.77
N ILE A 120 26.15 -4.93 3.14
CA ILE A 120 26.43 -5.39 4.51
C ILE A 120 27.62 -6.35 4.50
N SER A 121 28.35 -6.44 5.61
CA SER A 121 29.39 -7.45 5.81
C SER A 121 28.84 -8.60 6.65
N VAL A 122 29.04 -9.83 6.18
CA VAL A 122 28.63 -11.05 6.88
C VAL A 122 29.90 -11.81 7.25
N THR A 123 30.08 -12.09 8.55
CA THR A 123 31.20 -12.88 9.07
C THR A 123 30.70 -14.25 9.53
N THR A 124 31.40 -15.30 9.10
CA THR A 124 31.12 -16.70 9.49
C THR A 124 31.92 -17.10 10.72
N GLU A 125 31.53 -18.17 11.41
CA GLU A 125 32.28 -18.74 12.56
C GLU A 125 33.71 -19.17 12.19
N LYS A 126 33.97 -19.42 10.89
CA LYS A 126 35.31 -19.71 10.36
C LYS A 126 36.14 -18.43 10.08
N ASN A 127 35.72 -17.28 10.63
CA ASN A 127 36.31 -15.96 10.42
C ASN A 127 36.44 -15.54 8.94
N ARG A 128 35.59 -16.07 8.06
CA ARG A 128 35.46 -15.57 6.68
C ARG A 128 34.44 -14.44 6.65
N THR A 129 34.81 -13.31 6.09
CA THR A 129 33.91 -12.16 5.88
C THR A 129 33.68 -11.94 4.38
N PHE A 130 32.43 -11.69 4.01
CA PHE A 130 32.08 -11.32 2.64
C PHE A 130 31.07 -10.18 2.63
N SER A 131 31.07 -9.43 1.53
CA SER A 131 30.12 -8.33 1.33
C SER A 131 28.87 -8.86 0.63
N LEU A 132 27.70 -8.58 1.20
CA LEU A 132 26.42 -8.95 0.64
C LEU A 132 25.65 -7.70 0.23
N LYS A 133 25.25 -7.67 -1.04
CA LYS A 133 24.40 -6.61 -1.59
C LYS A 133 22.94 -6.98 -1.29
N VAL A 134 22.32 -6.30 -0.32
CA VAL A 134 20.93 -6.55 0.11
C VAL A 134 20.04 -5.38 -0.22
N LYS A 135 18.73 -5.63 -0.31
CA LYS A 135 17.75 -4.55 -0.32
C LYS A 135 17.33 -4.25 1.12
N ARG A 136 17.06 -2.98 1.43
CA ARG A 136 16.61 -2.56 2.77
C ARG A 136 15.36 -3.31 3.27
N TRP A 137 14.53 -3.75 2.33
CA TRP A 137 13.28 -4.47 2.59
C TRP A 137 13.41 -5.99 2.61
N PHE A 138 14.61 -6.57 2.39
CA PHE A 138 14.78 -8.02 2.48
C PHE A 138 14.47 -8.50 3.90
N THR A 139 13.63 -9.53 4.00
CA THR A 139 13.42 -10.23 5.27
C THR A 139 14.70 -10.95 5.68
N VAL A 140 14.84 -11.28 6.97
CA VAL A 140 15.95 -12.11 7.45
C VAL A 140 16.01 -13.45 6.70
N LEU A 141 14.85 -14.01 6.32
CA LEU A 141 14.79 -15.23 5.51
C LEU A 141 15.38 -15.02 4.11
N ASN A 142 15.09 -13.89 3.44
CA ASN A 142 15.71 -13.56 2.16
C ASN A 142 17.23 -13.43 2.30
N VAL A 143 17.71 -12.79 3.38
CA VAL A 143 19.15 -12.66 3.66
C VAL A 143 19.79 -14.04 3.91
N LYS A 144 19.12 -14.92 4.67
CA LYS A 144 19.57 -16.31 4.87
C LYS A 144 19.69 -17.06 3.54
N PHE A 145 18.68 -17.04 2.68
CA PHE A 145 18.75 -17.67 1.35
C PHE A 145 19.88 -17.12 0.49
N LEU A 146 20.16 -15.82 0.55
CA LEU A 146 21.29 -15.24 -0.17
C LEU A 146 22.64 -15.72 0.38
N ILE A 147 22.79 -15.77 1.71
CA ILE A 147 23.98 -16.33 2.36
C ILE A 147 24.17 -17.80 1.96
N GLU A 148 23.11 -18.61 2.00
CA GLU A 148 23.15 -20.01 1.55
C GLU A 148 23.64 -20.13 0.10
N SER A 149 23.11 -19.29 -0.80
CA SER A 149 23.50 -19.32 -2.22
C SER A 149 24.98 -18.97 -2.45
N MET A 150 25.59 -18.17 -1.57
CA MET A 150 27.00 -17.78 -1.66
C MET A 150 27.95 -18.75 -0.96
N VAL A 151 27.54 -19.33 0.17
CA VAL A 151 28.40 -20.16 1.02
C VAL A 151 28.20 -21.66 0.74
N GLY A 152 27.09 -22.04 0.10
CA GLY A 152 26.76 -23.42 -0.24
C GLY A 152 26.37 -24.29 0.96
N ILE A 153 26.06 -23.67 2.11
CA ILE A 153 25.64 -24.37 3.34
C ILE A 153 24.15 -24.09 3.54
N PRO A 154 23.26 -25.10 3.54
CA PRO A 154 21.85 -24.91 3.83
C PRO A 154 21.64 -24.50 5.31
N ILE A 155 20.91 -23.43 5.56
CA ILE A 155 20.44 -23.04 6.89
C ILE A 155 19.03 -23.64 7.01
N GLY A 156 18.94 -24.78 7.70
CA GLY A 156 17.80 -25.71 7.67
C GLY A 156 16.38 -25.14 7.78
N LYS A 157 15.43 -25.98 7.29
CA LYS A 157 13.98 -25.78 7.12
C LYS A 157 13.26 -25.16 8.31
#